data_AF-A0A943TAD2-F1
#
_entry.id   AF-A0A943TAD2-F1
#
_cell.length_a   1.000
_cell.length_b   1.000
_cell.length_c   1.000
_cell.angle_alpha   90.00
_cell.angle_beta   90.00
_cell.angle_gamma   90.00
#
_symmetry.space_group_name_H-M   'P 1'
#
loop_
_entity.id
_entity.type
_entity.pdbx_description
1 polymer ?
#
loop_
_entity_poly.entity_id
_entity_poly.type
_entity_poly.pdbx_seq_one_letter_code
_entity_poly.pdbx_strand_id
1 'polypeptide(L)'
;MACYEMCSSFAVFTPCKRAQRQLDEAISLKLIPPNCGWERVVDTKGNDTNLWKRAPLLSAGEITAFATQAAGLRGVKQLRWAAERMAGQTVSPFEVQTSMLISLPRDEGGLGIDITNNVRIPLSEAARSLYDKTCCYADILIQSSTDSMGVILECQGRSAHDSEAASLSDAERTTALTSMGYDVIQITFGQIKDKKSFDHIAELIHKKAGLPYTPKTKQERTAEDALRQELLVDWAELFTAGPAS
;
A
#
# COMPACT_ATOMS: atom_id res chain seq x y z
N MET A 1 5.28 -4.51 -7.92
CA MET A 1 6.04 -3.76 -6.90
C MET A 1 6.77 -2.54 -7.49
N ALA A 2 7.71 -2.67 -8.43
CA ALA A 2 8.46 -1.50 -8.96
C ALA A 2 7.57 -0.37 -9.57
N CYS A 3 6.52 -0.72 -10.32
CA CYS A 3 5.57 0.31 -10.83
C CYS A 3 4.87 1.04 -9.69
N TYR A 4 4.45 0.31 -8.64
CA TYR A 4 3.89 0.94 -7.45
C TYR A 4 4.91 1.87 -6.82
N GLU A 5 6.15 1.46 -6.57
CA GLU A 5 7.15 2.36 -5.99
C GLU A 5 7.29 3.63 -6.84
N MET A 6 7.50 3.53 -8.15
CA MET A 6 7.64 4.70 -9.04
C MET A 6 6.42 5.63 -9.03
N CYS A 7 5.21 5.07 -8.94
CA CYS A 7 3.96 5.82 -9.03
C CYS A 7 3.32 6.20 -7.70
N SER A 8 3.84 5.68 -6.59
CA SER A 8 3.37 5.95 -5.24
C SER A 8 4.21 7.02 -4.55
N SER A 9 3.75 7.47 -3.39
CA SER A 9 4.40 8.55 -2.64
C SER A 9 5.45 8.06 -1.64
N PHE A 10 6.10 6.94 -1.93
CA PHE A 10 7.13 6.36 -1.08
C PHE A 10 8.30 5.78 -1.88
N ALA A 11 9.39 5.49 -1.18
CA ALA A 11 10.51 4.70 -1.68
C ALA A 11 11.14 3.91 -0.54
N VAL A 12 11.75 2.77 -0.85
CA VAL A 12 12.51 1.97 0.13
C VAL A 12 13.99 2.03 -0.21
N PHE A 13 14.77 2.68 0.63
CA PHE A 13 16.19 2.89 0.40
C PHE A 13 16.98 3.02 1.70
N THR A 14 18.00 2.18 1.85
CA THR A 14 18.99 2.28 2.93
C THR A 14 20.28 2.89 2.36
N PRO A 15 20.61 4.16 2.65
CA PRO A 15 21.88 4.72 2.18
C PRO A 15 23.06 4.03 2.85
N CYS A 16 24.14 3.88 2.11
CA CYS A 16 25.41 3.48 2.69
C CYS A 16 25.95 4.58 3.64
N LYS A 17 26.85 4.22 4.56
CA LYS A 17 27.43 5.16 5.54
C LYS A 17 27.98 6.45 4.91
N ARG A 18 28.57 6.34 3.71
CA ARG A 18 29.08 7.50 2.97
C ARG A 18 27.96 8.42 2.51
N ALA A 19 26.92 7.86 1.89
CA ALA A 19 25.77 8.61 1.39
C ALA A 19 25.00 9.28 2.55
N GLN A 20 24.83 8.57 3.67
CA GLN A 20 24.23 9.13 4.87
C GLN A 20 25.01 10.36 5.37
N ARG A 21 26.32 10.23 5.55
CA ARG A 21 27.16 11.36 6.01
C ARG A 21 27.08 12.56 5.08
N GLN A 22 27.06 12.33 3.76
CA GLN A 22 26.94 13.41 2.78
C GLN A 22 25.57 14.09 2.85
N LEU A 23 24.50 13.32 3.08
CA LEU A 23 23.16 13.87 3.29
C LEU A 23 23.10 14.72 4.56
N ASP A 24 23.60 14.20 5.68
CA ASP A 24 23.62 14.90 6.98
C ASP A 24 24.44 16.19 6.89
N GLU A 25 25.60 16.14 6.23
CA GLU A 25 26.47 17.31 6.00
C GLU A 25 25.78 18.36 5.13
N ALA A 26 25.13 17.95 4.03
CA ALA A 26 24.41 18.87 3.15
C ALA A 26 23.23 19.57 3.86
N ILE A 27 22.51 18.85 4.73
CA ILE A 27 21.43 19.41 5.54
C ILE A 27 22.00 20.37 6.60
N SER A 28 23.06 19.96 7.32
CA SER A 28 23.71 20.76 8.37
C SER A 28 24.28 22.08 7.82
N LEU A 29 24.91 22.02 6.65
CA LEU A 29 25.44 23.17 5.92
C LEU A 29 24.34 23.98 5.20
N LYS A 30 23.07 23.58 5.30
CA LYS A 30 21.91 24.21 4.65
C LYS A 30 22.05 24.30 3.12
N LEU A 31 22.79 23.37 2.51
CA LEU A 31 22.90 23.26 1.05
C LEU A 31 21.61 22.72 0.43
N ILE A 32 20.88 21.91 1.21
CA ILE A 32 19.53 21.44 0.89
C ILE A 32 18.62 21.62 2.11
N PRO A 33 17.30 21.82 1.91
CA PRO A 33 16.38 21.82 3.03
C PRO A 33 16.29 20.40 3.64
N PRO A 34 15.99 20.28 4.95
CA PRO A 34 15.81 18.98 5.61
C PRO A 34 14.77 18.07 4.94
N ASN A 35 13.79 18.65 4.26
CA ASN A 35 12.70 17.99 3.55
C ASN A 35 12.73 18.30 2.04
N CYS A 36 13.85 18.04 1.37
CA CYS A 36 14.07 18.30 -0.06
C CYS A 36 13.22 17.42 -1.00
N GLY A 37 11.89 17.44 -0.83
CA GLY A 37 10.93 16.58 -1.53
C GLY A 37 10.95 15.11 -1.10
N TRP A 38 11.91 14.74 -0.24
CA TRP A 38 12.07 13.42 0.33
C TRP A 38 12.19 13.55 1.85
N GLU A 39 11.39 12.79 2.59
CA GLU A 39 11.36 12.79 4.04
C GLU A 39 11.53 11.36 4.53
N ARG A 40 12.54 11.12 5.37
CA ARG A 40 12.74 9.79 5.95
C ARG A 40 11.71 9.55 7.04
N VAL A 41 11.08 8.38 6.99
CA VAL A 41 10.20 7.92 8.07
C VAL A 41 11.07 7.48 9.24
N VAL A 42 10.78 8.03 10.41
CA VAL A 42 11.36 7.58 11.69
C VAL A 42 10.42 6.60 12.36
N ASP A 43 10.96 5.62 13.07
CA ASP A 43 10.18 4.70 13.87
C ASP A 43 9.68 5.35 15.18
N THR A 44 8.92 4.61 15.97
CA THR A 44 8.37 5.07 17.26
C THR A 44 9.44 5.43 18.29
N LYS A 45 10.66 4.94 18.11
CA LYS A 45 11.82 5.19 18.98
C LYS A 45 12.69 6.34 18.45
N GLY A 46 12.29 6.98 17.35
CA GLY A 46 13.03 8.06 16.70
C GLY A 46 14.22 7.58 15.88
N ASN A 47 14.31 6.27 15.58
CA ASN A 47 15.35 5.76 14.69
C ASN A 47 14.95 5.95 13.23
N ASP A 48 15.92 6.30 12.42
CA ASP A 48 15.80 6.31 10.97
C ASP A 48 15.46 4.93 10.41
N THR A 49 14.39 4.87 9.60
CA THR A 49 14.05 3.67 8.83
C THR A 49 14.58 3.77 7.40
N ASN A 50 14.39 2.70 6.63
CA ASN A 50 14.65 2.66 5.20
C ASN A 50 13.47 3.18 4.35
N LEU A 51 12.35 3.57 4.97
CA LEU A 51 11.18 4.08 4.26
C LEU A 51 11.27 5.61 4.13
N TRP A 52 11.00 6.09 2.92
CA TRP A 52 10.99 7.51 2.60
C TRP A 52 9.65 7.90 2.00
N LYS A 53 9.14 9.08 2.38
CA LYS A 53 8.02 9.74 1.72
C LYS A 53 8.56 10.63 0.61
N ARG A 54 7.91 10.63 -0.54
CA ARG A 54 8.22 11.53 -1.68
C ARG A 54 7.03 11.72 -2.59
N ALA A 55 7.06 12.68 -3.51
CA ALA A 55 6.08 12.73 -4.59
C ALA A 55 6.25 11.53 -5.55
N PRO A 56 5.19 11.05 -6.22
CA PRO A 56 5.29 10.10 -7.34
C PRO A 56 6.30 10.56 -8.39
N LEU A 57 7.15 9.66 -8.89
CA LEU A 57 8.10 9.94 -9.98
C LEU A 57 7.40 9.91 -11.35
N LEU A 58 6.42 9.02 -11.49
CA LEU A 58 5.65 8.78 -12.70
C LEU A 58 4.17 8.56 -12.33
N SER A 59 3.29 8.68 -13.30
CA SER A 59 1.92 8.19 -13.25
C SER A 59 1.80 6.85 -13.97
N ALA A 60 0.77 6.07 -13.62
CA ALA A 60 0.47 4.82 -14.34
C ALA A 60 0.19 5.06 -15.83
N GLY A 61 -0.36 6.25 -16.16
CA GLY A 61 -0.56 6.71 -17.54
C GLY A 61 0.76 6.91 -18.28
N GLU A 62 1.76 7.52 -17.66
CA GLU A 62 3.10 7.69 -18.25
C GLU A 62 3.80 6.35 -18.48
N ILE A 63 3.69 5.40 -17.54
CA ILE A 63 4.23 4.04 -17.73
C ILE A 63 3.54 3.36 -18.91
N THR A 64 2.21 3.46 -19.00
CA THR A 64 1.43 2.88 -20.11
C THR A 64 1.79 3.51 -21.46
N ALA A 65 1.94 4.84 -21.50
CA ALA A 65 2.36 5.55 -22.71
C ALA A 65 3.77 5.13 -23.15
N PHE A 66 4.71 5.05 -22.20
CA PHE A 66 6.06 4.56 -22.47
C PHE A 66 6.05 3.11 -22.99
N ALA A 67 5.31 2.22 -22.32
CA ALA A 67 5.18 0.81 -22.74
C ALA A 67 4.50 0.64 -24.11
N THR A 68 3.76 1.64 -24.58
CA THR A 68 3.19 1.65 -25.93
C THR A 68 4.24 2.05 -26.97
N GLN A 69 5.01 3.10 -26.68
CA GLN A 69 6.09 3.58 -27.56
C GLN A 69 7.26 2.59 -27.66
N ALA A 70 7.56 1.90 -26.57
CA ALA A 70 8.64 0.92 -26.47
C ALA A 70 8.26 -0.48 -27.04
N ALA A 71 7.21 -0.57 -27.86
CA ALA A 71 6.75 -1.84 -28.41
C ALA A 71 7.89 -2.60 -29.13
N GLY A 72 8.05 -3.88 -28.80
CA GLY A 72 9.11 -4.74 -29.33
C GLY A 72 10.35 -4.84 -28.44
N LEU A 73 10.52 -3.96 -27.44
CA LEU A 73 11.60 -4.10 -26.46
C LEU A 73 11.31 -5.21 -25.44
N ARG A 74 12.38 -5.87 -25.00
CA ARG A 74 12.31 -6.89 -23.94
C ARG A 74 11.75 -6.26 -22.66
N GLY A 75 10.84 -6.98 -21.99
CA GLY A 75 10.24 -6.57 -20.71
C GLY A 75 9.02 -5.64 -20.83
N VAL A 76 8.75 -5.04 -21.99
CA VAL A 76 7.64 -4.08 -22.15
C VAL A 76 6.26 -4.69 -21.94
N LYS A 77 6.08 -5.97 -22.30
CA LYS A 77 4.83 -6.69 -22.01
C LYS A 77 4.57 -6.80 -20.51
N GLN A 78 5.61 -7.07 -19.71
CA GLN A 78 5.52 -7.15 -18.26
C GLN A 78 5.29 -5.78 -17.63
N LEU A 79 5.94 -4.74 -18.16
CA LEU A 79 5.73 -3.36 -17.73
C LEU A 79 4.28 -2.91 -17.97
N ARG A 80 3.74 -3.20 -19.15
CA ARG A 80 2.33 -2.93 -19.48
C ARG A 80 1.38 -3.67 -18.55
N TRP A 81 1.58 -4.98 -18.40
CA TRP A 81 0.81 -5.82 -17.47
C TRP A 81 0.80 -5.25 -16.05
N ALA A 82 1.96 -4.76 -15.58
CA ALA A 82 2.09 -4.19 -14.24
C ALA A 82 1.37 -2.83 -14.11
N ALA A 83 1.44 -1.99 -15.14
CA ALA A 83 0.74 -0.70 -15.16
C ALA A 83 -0.79 -0.88 -15.18
N GLU A 84 -1.29 -1.85 -15.97
CA GLU A 84 -2.71 -2.18 -16.05
C GLU A 84 -3.29 -2.72 -14.74
N ARG A 85 -2.44 -3.29 -13.87
CA ARG A 85 -2.83 -3.85 -12.55
C ARG A 85 -2.62 -2.89 -11.39
N MET A 86 -2.18 -1.66 -11.66
CA MET A 86 -2.11 -0.63 -10.61
C MET A 86 -3.51 -0.16 -10.24
N ALA A 87 -3.84 -0.24 -8.95
CA ALA A 87 -5.14 0.19 -8.42
C ALA A 87 -5.12 1.62 -7.85
N GLY A 88 -4.03 2.36 -8.06
CA GLY A 88 -3.85 3.72 -7.53
C GLY A 88 -2.49 3.89 -6.86
N GLN A 89 -2.30 5.03 -6.22
CA GLN A 89 -1.11 5.32 -5.42
C GLN A 89 -1.24 4.66 -4.04
N THR A 90 -0.11 4.41 -3.42
CA THR A 90 -0.01 3.92 -2.03
C THR A 90 1.03 4.75 -1.29
N VAL A 91 1.10 4.61 0.03
CA VAL A 91 2.06 5.33 0.87
C VAL A 91 3.06 4.40 1.56
N SER A 92 2.92 3.07 1.38
CA SER A 92 3.84 2.09 1.94
C SER A 92 3.97 0.80 1.10
N PRO A 93 5.07 0.04 1.27
CA PRO A 93 5.20 -1.32 0.76
C PRO A 93 4.06 -2.25 1.19
N PHE A 94 3.61 -2.12 2.43
CA PHE A 94 2.59 -3.00 2.99
C PHE A 94 1.23 -2.81 2.31
N GLU A 95 0.85 -1.57 2.00
CA GLU A 95 -0.33 -1.29 1.18
C GLU A 95 -0.21 -1.89 -0.22
N VAL A 96 0.98 -1.85 -0.84
CA VAL A 96 1.18 -2.48 -2.16
C VAL A 96 0.98 -3.99 -2.08
N GLN A 97 1.56 -4.64 -1.08
CA GLN A 97 1.43 -6.08 -0.85
C GLN A 97 -0.03 -6.46 -0.64
N THR A 98 -0.75 -5.73 0.21
CA THR A 98 -2.17 -5.96 0.47
C THR A 98 -3.00 -5.70 -0.79
N SER A 99 -2.80 -4.57 -1.46
CA SER A 99 -3.47 -4.22 -2.71
C SER A 99 -3.35 -5.32 -3.75
N MET A 100 -2.14 -5.83 -4.00
CA MET A 100 -1.91 -6.91 -4.96
C MET A 100 -2.54 -8.24 -4.54
N LEU A 101 -2.54 -8.59 -3.25
CA LEU A 101 -3.20 -9.81 -2.77
C LEU A 101 -4.73 -9.75 -2.91
N ILE A 102 -5.32 -8.56 -2.78
CA ILE A 102 -6.76 -8.38 -2.92
C ILE A 102 -7.16 -8.27 -4.41
N SER A 103 -6.44 -7.48 -5.21
CA SER A 103 -6.89 -7.13 -6.56
C SER A 103 -6.47 -8.07 -7.67
N LEU A 104 -5.33 -8.76 -7.55
CA LEU A 104 -4.87 -9.61 -8.64
C LEU A 104 -5.87 -10.74 -8.90
N PRO A 105 -6.01 -11.18 -10.17
CA PRO A 105 -6.80 -12.35 -10.53
C PRO A 105 -6.48 -13.57 -9.67
N ARG A 106 -7.48 -14.43 -9.45
CA ARG A 106 -7.34 -15.60 -8.58
C ARG A 106 -6.38 -16.64 -9.14
N ASP A 107 -6.28 -16.76 -10.46
CA ASP A 107 -5.31 -17.60 -11.17
C ASP A 107 -3.89 -17.01 -11.17
N GLU A 108 -3.74 -15.72 -10.85
CA GLU A 108 -2.48 -15.04 -10.53
C GLU A 108 -2.20 -14.98 -9.02
N GLY A 109 -3.06 -15.58 -8.19
CA GLY A 109 -2.87 -15.76 -6.76
C GLY A 109 -3.56 -14.72 -5.85
N GLY A 110 -4.23 -13.71 -6.39
CA GLY A 110 -4.98 -12.73 -5.60
C GLY A 110 -6.40 -13.19 -5.22
N LEU A 111 -7.27 -12.25 -4.87
CA LEU A 111 -8.70 -12.50 -4.63
C LEU A 111 -9.59 -12.15 -5.84
N GLY A 112 -9.07 -11.37 -6.80
CA GLY A 112 -9.81 -10.89 -7.96
C GLY A 112 -10.91 -9.88 -7.60
N ILE A 113 -10.67 -9.05 -6.58
CA ILE A 113 -11.61 -8.02 -6.11
C ILE A 113 -11.18 -6.67 -6.66
N ASP A 114 -12.08 -5.95 -7.32
CA ASP A 114 -11.81 -4.59 -7.78
C ASP A 114 -11.63 -3.63 -6.59
N ILE A 115 -10.53 -2.90 -6.59
CA ILE A 115 -10.18 -1.96 -5.52
C ILE A 115 -9.71 -0.62 -6.08
N THR A 116 -9.70 0.40 -5.23
CA THR A 116 -9.02 1.68 -5.51
C THR A 116 -8.18 2.08 -4.30
N ASN A 117 -6.89 2.35 -4.51
CA ASN A 117 -5.97 2.73 -3.44
C ASN A 117 -5.97 4.24 -3.19
N ASN A 118 -5.67 4.63 -1.96
CA ASN A 118 -5.46 6.02 -1.53
C ASN A 118 -6.60 6.97 -1.94
N VAL A 119 -7.84 6.53 -1.77
CA VAL A 119 -9.03 7.31 -2.15
C VAL A 119 -9.28 8.41 -1.14
N ARG A 120 -9.36 9.66 -1.61
CA ARG A 120 -9.76 10.79 -0.78
C ARG A 120 -11.24 10.70 -0.43
N ILE A 121 -11.55 10.63 0.86
CA ILE A 121 -12.91 10.61 1.41
C ILE A 121 -13.16 11.95 2.13
N PRO A 122 -13.95 12.88 1.55
CA PRO A 122 -14.38 14.08 2.25
C PRO A 122 -15.26 13.70 3.45
N LEU A 123 -14.96 14.25 4.63
CA LEU A 123 -15.74 13.94 5.84
C LEU A 123 -17.02 14.78 5.91
N SER A 124 -18.13 14.14 6.32
CA SER A 124 -19.38 14.83 6.62
C SER A 124 -19.22 15.75 7.83
N GLU A 125 -20.14 16.70 8.03
CA GLU A 125 -20.11 17.57 9.21
C GLU A 125 -20.11 16.78 10.53
N ALA A 126 -20.95 15.74 10.64
CA ALA A 126 -20.98 14.86 11.80
C ALA A 126 -19.65 14.10 12.00
N ALA A 127 -19.03 13.60 10.93
CA ALA A 127 -17.75 12.91 11.00
C ALA A 127 -16.60 13.83 11.41
N ARG A 128 -16.63 15.11 10.98
CA ARG A 128 -15.65 16.13 11.39
C ARG A 128 -15.69 16.44 12.88
N SER A 129 -16.85 16.29 13.52
CA SER A 129 -16.98 16.42 14.98
C SER A 129 -16.36 15.24 15.75
N LEU A 130 -16.15 14.10 15.08
CA LEU A 130 -15.55 12.89 15.65
C LEU A 130 -14.04 12.80 15.35
N TYR A 131 -13.60 13.42 14.25
CA TYR A 131 -12.21 13.46 13.82
C TYR A 131 -11.90 14.81 13.19
N ASP A 132 -11.02 15.60 13.82
CA ASP A 132 -10.71 16.98 13.44
C ASP A 132 -9.83 17.07 12.18
N LYS A 133 -10.40 16.62 11.05
CA LYS A 133 -9.87 16.69 9.68
C LYS A 133 -11.01 16.94 8.72
N THR A 134 -10.71 17.45 7.52
CA THR A 134 -11.73 17.67 6.48
C THR A 134 -11.89 16.49 5.53
N CYS A 135 -10.91 15.61 5.47
CA CYS A 135 -10.92 14.39 4.68
C CYS A 135 -9.99 13.32 5.26
N CYS A 136 -10.25 12.07 4.92
CA CYS A 136 -9.35 10.94 5.12
C CYS A 136 -8.90 10.40 3.75
N TYR A 137 -7.87 9.55 3.78
CA TYR A 137 -7.47 8.75 2.63
C TYR A 137 -7.61 7.30 3.01
N ALA A 138 -8.43 6.55 2.28
CA ALA A 138 -8.57 5.12 2.47
C ALA A 138 -7.42 4.42 1.76
N ASP A 139 -6.64 3.62 2.49
CA ASP A 139 -5.52 2.87 1.92
C ASP A 139 -5.99 2.00 0.75
N ILE A 140 -7.07 1.24 0.97
CA ILE A 140 -7.74 0.42 -0.05
C ILE A 140 -9.25 0.55 0.14
N LEU A 141 -9.95 0.99 -0.91
CA LEU A 141 -11.41 1.04 -0.97
C LEU A 141 -11.93 -0.05 -1.90
N ILE A 142 -12.91 -0.82 -1.42
CA ILE A 142 -13.69 -1.79 -2.18
C ILE A 142 -15.12 -1.26 -2.26
N GLN A 143 -15.65 -1.14 -3.47
CA GLN A 143 -17.05 -0.76 -3.66
C GLN A 143 -17.96 -1.85 -3.11
N SER A 144 -18.97 -1.45 -2.34
CA SER A 144 -19.98 -2.38 -1.84
C SER A 144 -21.14 -2.51 -2.83
N SER A 145 -21.70 -3.72 -2.90
CA SER A 145 -22.99 -3.99 -3.55
C SER A 145 -24.16 -4.02 -2.56
N THR A 146 -23.90 -3.71 -1.29
CA THR A 146 -24.88 -3.61 -0.20
C THR A 146 -25.26 -2.15 0.08
N ASP A 147 -26.06 -1.91 1.14
CA ASP A 147 -26.41 -0.56 1.62
C ASP A 147 -25.22 0.20 2.26
N SER A 148 -24.05 -0.45 2.40
CA SER A 148 -22.81 0.17 2.88
C SER A 148 -22.21 1.11 1.83
N MET A 149 -21.53 2.18 2.27
CA MET A 149 -20.80 3.08 1.35
C MET A 149 -19.58 2.41 0.70
N GLY A 150 -19.12 1.27 1.23
CA GLY A 150 -17.93 0.56 0.78
C GLY A 150 -17.17 -0.07 1.93
N VAL A 151 -16.29 -1.01 1.61
CA VAL A 151 -15.36 -1.61 2.57
C VAL A 151 -14.01 -0.91 2.46
N ILE A 152 -13.51 -0.37 3.56
CA ILE A 152 -12.18 0.25 3.65
C ILE A 152 -11.25 -0.72 4.37
N LEU A 153 -10.12 -1.06 3.76
CA LEU A 153 -9.07 -1.80 4.43
C LEU A 153 -7.97 -0.81 4.84
N GLU A 154 -7.72 -0.68 6.15
CA GLU A 154 -6.68 0.20 6.70
C GLU A 154 -5.44 -0.64 7.07
N CYS A 155 -4.33 -0.38 6.38
CA CYS A 155 -3.06 -1.08 6.53
C CYS A 155 -2.28 -0.53 7.72
N GLN A 156 -2.30 -1.29 8.81
CA GLN A 156 -1.64 -0.94 10.06
C GLN A 156 -0.12 -1.18 9.95
N GLY A 157 0.65 -0.08 9.86
CA GLY A 157 2.11 -0.11 9.83
C GLY A 157 2.72 -0.52 11.17
N ARG A 158 3.83 -1.27 11.14
CA ARG A 158 4.55 -1.72 12.36
C ARG A 158 5.05 -0.57 13.25
N SER A 159 5.24 0.62 12.68
CA SER A 159 5.78 1.80 13.36
C SER A 159 4.70 2.78 13.83
N ALA A 160 3.41 2.47 13.70
CA ALA A 160 2.32 3.42 13.98
C ALA A 160 1.69 3.28 15.38
N HIS A 161 2.05 2.25 16.16
CA HIS A 161 1.23 1.83 17.31
C HIS A 161 1.75 2.11 18.72
N ASP A 162 2.92 2.73 18.91
CA ASP A 162 3.48 2.86 20.27
C ASP A 162 3.18 4.21 20.97
N SER A 163 2.45 5.13 20.33
CA SER A 163 1.96 6.32 21.02
C SER A 163 0.45 6.27 21.22
N GLU A 164 0.01 6.60 22.43
CA GLU A 164 -1.40 6.71 22.79
C GLU A 164 -2.12 7.70 21.88
N ALA A 165 -1.48 8.82 21.53
CA ALA A 165 -2.03 9.84 20.63
C ALA A 165 -2.26 9.32 19.20
N ALA A 166 -1.35 8.53 18.64
CA ALA A 166 -1.55 7.93 17.31
C ALA A 166 -2.70 6.91 17.33
N SER A 167 -2.74 6.08 18.37
CA SER A 167 -3.82 5.09 18.56
C SER A 167 -5.19 5.74 18.70
N LEU A 168 -5.29 6.84 19.46
CA LEU A 168 -6.51 7.64 19.59
C LEU A 168 -6.93 8.25 18.25
N SER A 169 -6.00 8.86 17.52
CA SER A 169 -6.28 9.44 16.20
C SER A 169 -6.79 8.39 15.20
N ASP A 170 -6.23 7.18 15.20
CA ASP A 170 -6.68 6.11 14.29
C ASP A 170 -8.05 5.55 14.71
N ALA A 171 -8.34 5.50 16.01
CA ALA A 171 -9.67 5.16 16.53
C ALA A 171 -10.72 6.20 16.12
N GLU A 172 -10.44 7.49 16.31
CA GLU A 172 -11.30 8.61 15.88
C GLU A 172 -11.56 8.57 14.38
N ARG A 173 -10.51 8.35 13.56
CA ARG A 173 -10.64 8.17 12.10
C ARG A 173 -11.58 7.02 11.77
N THR A 174 -11.40 5.87 12.41
CA THR A 174 -12.23 4.67 12.20
C THR A 174 -13.69 4.94 12.56
N THR A 175 -13.93 5.61 13.69
CA THR A 175 -15.28 6.00 14.13
C THR A 175 -15.92 6.99 13.16
N ALA A 176 -15.18 7.99 12.67
CA ALA A 176 -15.67 8.95 11.70
C ALA A 176 -16.09 8.28 10.38
N LEU A 177 -15.25 7.41 9.81
CA LEU A 177 -15.56 6.67 8.58
C LEU A 177 -16.76 5.72 8.77
N THR A 178 -16.80 5.01 9.90
CA THR A 178 -17.94 4.13 10.24
C THR A 178 -19.23 4.91 10.40
N SER A 179 -19.19 6.11 11.01
CA SER A 179 -20.37 6.98 11.17
C SER A 179 -20.96 7.44 9.83
N MET A 180 -20.14 7.49 8.79
CA MET A 180 -20.57 7.80 7.43
C MET A 180 -21.18 6.58 6.71
N GLY A 181 -21.04 5.38 7.26
CA GLY A 181 -21.58 4.14 6.67
C GLY A 181 -20.55 3.31 5.90
N TYR A 182 -19.24 3.57 6.07
CA TYR A 182 -18.20 2.66 5.58
C TYR A 182 -17.97 1.51 6.54
N ASP A 183 -17.68 0.34 5.98
CA ASP A 183 -17.18 -0.81 6.73
C ASP A 183 -15.66 -0.77 6.81
N VAL A 184 -15.10 -0.35 7.94
CA VAL A 184 -13.64 -0.29 8.13
C VAL A 184 -13.11 -1.62 8.68
N ILE A 185 -12.10 -2.18 8.02
CA ILE A 185 -11.35 -3.38 8.43
C ILE A 185 -9.89 -2.99 8.61
N GLN A 186 -9.39 -3.04 9.84
CA GLN A 186 -7.97 -2.85 10.12
C GLN A 186 -7.21 -4.14 9.84
N ILE A 187 -6.10 -4.03 9.11
CA ILE A 187 -5.29 -5.16 8.68
C ILE A 187 -3.84 -4.94 9.07
N THR A 188 -3.23 -5.94 9.72
CA THR A 188 -1.81 -5.95 10.03
C THR A 188 -1.02 -6.85 9.08
N PHE A 189 0.28 -6.57 8.93
CA PHE A 189 1.17 -7.44 8.14
C PHE A 189 1.18 -8.89 8.65
N GLY A 190 1.07 -9.10 9.97
CA GLY A 190 1.01 -10.43 10.57
C GLY A 190 -0.20 -11.24 10.08
N GLN A 191 -1.38 -10.62 10.04
CA GLN A 191 -2.60 -11.26 9.54
C GLN A 191 -2.54 -11.51 8.03
N ILE A 192 -1.95 -10.59 7.25
CA ILE A 192 -1.75 -10.82 5.82
C ILE A 192 -0.76 -11.96 5.56
N LYS A 193 0.30 -12.09 6.37
CA LYS A 193 1.33 -13.12 6.24
C LYS A 193 0.87 -14.51 6.68
N ASP A 194 -0.01 -14.61 7.67
CA ASP A 194 -0.61 -15.87 8.05
C ASP A 194 -1.73 -16.27 7.09
N LYS A 195 -1.62 -17.44 6.44
CA LYS A 195 -2.59 -17.87 5.42
C LYS A 195 -4.00 -18.05 5.99
N LYS A 196 -4.11 -18.60 7.20
CA LYS A 196 -5.42 -18.83 7.84
C LYS A 196 -6.08 -17.50 8.19
N SER A 197 -5.33 -16.55 8.75
CA SER A 197 -5.82 -15.21 9.06
C SER A 197 -6.24 -14.48 7.78
N PHE A 198 -5.45 -14.59 6.70
CA PHE A 198 -5.80 -14.03 5.41
C PHE A 198 -7.08 -14.62 4.81
N ASP A 199 -7.30 -15.93 4.92
CA ASP A 199 -8.56 -16.58 4.49
C ASP A 199 -9.78 -16.00 5.21
N HIS A 200 -9.70 -15.83 6.53
CA HIS A 200 -10.80 -15.21 7.30
C HIS A 200 -11.02 -13.74 6.92
N ILE A 201 -9.95 -13.00 6.61
CA ILE A 201 -10.05 -11.62 6.10
C ILE A 201 -10.75 -11.61 4.74
N ALA A 202 -10.40 -12.53 3.83
CA ALA A 202 -11.05 -12.64 2.54
C ALA A 202 -12.56 -12.90 2.70
N GLU A 203 -12.94 -13.85 3.56
CA GLU A 203 -14.36 -14.12 3.88
C GLU A 203 -15.08 -12.89 4.44
N LEU A 204 -14.43 -12.15 5.35
CA LEU A 204 -14.98 -10.93 5.94
C LEU A 204 -15.18 -9.83 4.88
N ILE A 205 -14.21 -9.64 3.99
CA ILE A 205 -14.28 -8.67 2.88
C ILE A 205 -15.47 -9.02 1.99
N HIS A 206 -15.57 -10.27 1.54
CA HIS A 206 -16.67 -10.73 0.69
C HIS A 206 -18.03 -10.49 1.37
N LYS A 207 -18.14 -10.85 2.65
CA LYS A 207 -19.37 -10.64 3.42
C LYS A 207 -19.77 -9.16 3.50
N LYS A 208 -18.84 -8.26 3.84
CA LYS A 208 -19.12 -6.83 4.02
C LYS A 208 -19.40 -6.11 2.69
N ALA A 209 -18.67 -6.47 1.63
CA ALA A 209 -18.85 -5.92 0.29
C ALA A 209 -20.07 -6.51 -0.45
N GLY A 210 -20.71 -7.54 0.09
CA GLY A 210 -21.81 -8.25 -0.57
C GLY A 210 -21.37 -9.10 -1.77
N LEU A 211 -20.09 -9.47 -1.84
CA LEU A 211 -19.52 -10.21 -2.95
C LEU A 211 -19.64 -11.72 -2.73
N PRO A 212 -19.85 -12.53 -3.79
CA PRO A 212 -19.91 -13.98 -3.66
C PRO A 212 -18.55 -14.54 -3.24
N TYR A 213 -18.52 -15.37 -2.19
CA TYR A 213 -17.31 -16.05 -1.75
C TYR A 213 -17.25 -17.47 -2.31
N THR A 214 -16.16 -17.80 -3.00
CA THR A 214 -15.88 -19.16 -3.48
C THR A 214 -14.50 -19.60 -2.98
N PRO A 215 -14.40 -20.75 -2.28
CA PRO A 215 -13.12 -21.30 -1.85
C PRO A 215 -12.15 -21.48 -3.02
N LYS A 216 -10.86 -21.23 -2.79
CA LYS A 216 -9.84 -21.38 -3.82
C LYS A 216 -9.66 -22.84 -4.23
N THR A 217 -9.54 -23.06 -5.54
CA THR A 217 -9.14 -24.35 -6.11
C THR A 217 -7.67 -24.65 -5.76
N LYS A 218 -7.23 -25.91 -5.96
CA LYS A 218 -5.82 -26.27 -5.74
C LYS A 218 -4.86 -25.42 -6.58
N GLN A 219 -5.22 -25.13 -7.83
CA GLN A 219 -4.40 -24.30 -8.73
C GLN A 219 -4.31 -22.86 -8.23
N GLU A 220 -5.44 -22.26 -7.85
CA GLU A 220 -5.47 -20.90 -7.27
C GLU A 220 -4.67 -20.82 -5.96
N ARG A 221 -4.69 -21.87 -5.14
CA ARG A 221 -3.85 -21.95 -3.93
C ARG A 221 -2.36 -22.02 -4.26
N THR A 222 -1.97 -22.78 -5.29
CA THR A 222 -0.58 -22.80 -5.75
C THR A 222 -0.15 -21.45 -6.30
N ALA A 223 -1.00 -20.76 -7.06
CA ALA A 223 -0.73 -19.41 -7.54
C ALA A 223 -0.63 -18.39 -6.39
N GLU A 224 -1.52 -18.46 -5.40
CA GLU A 224 -1.46 -17.64 -4.19
C GLU A 224 -0.14 -17.87 -3.44
N ASP A 225 0.29 -19.12 -3.29
CA ASP A 225 1.54 -19.45 -2.62
C ASP A 225 2.76 -18.86 -3.35
N ALA A 226 2.79 -18.93 -4.68
CA ALA A 226 3.82 -18.32 -5.50
C ALA A 226 3.81 -16.79 -5.36
N LEU A 227 2.64 -16.16 -5.49
CA LEU A 227 2.48 -14.71 -5.34
C LEU A 227 2.95 -14.25 -3.96
N ARG A 228 2.58 -14.96 -2.89
CA ARG A 228 2.98 -14.62 -1.51
C ARG A 228 4.48 -14.73 -1.30
N GLN A 229 5.15 -15.69 -1.94
CA GLN A 229 6.62 -15.80 -1.88
C GLN A 229 7.31 -14.61 -2.54
N GLU A 230 6.75 -14.07 -3.62
CA GLU A 230 7.29 -12.89 -4.30
C GLU A 230 6.94 -11.58 -3.58
N LEU A 231 5.71 -11.46 -3.06
CA LEU A 231 5.21 -10.22 -2.48
C LEU A 231 5.68 -9.98 -1.05
N LEU A 232 5.63 -11.00 -0.20
CA LEU A 232 5.80 -10.85 1.26
C LEU A 232 7.27 -10.92 1.69
N VAL A 233 8.13 -10.28 0.92
CA VAL A 233 9.57 -10.15 1.16
C VAL A 233 9.90 -8.81 1.82
N ASP A 234 11.13 -8.68 2.32
CA ASP A 234 11.65 -7.38 2.74
C ASP A 234 11.93 -6.52 1.50
N TRP A 235 11.22 -5.40 1.36
CA TRP A 235 11.42 -4.49 0.25
C TRP A 235 12.78 -3.82 0.27
N ALA A 236 13.46 -3.76 1.41
CA ALA A 236 14.86 -3.33 1.49
C ALA A 236 15.77 -4.21 0.64
N GLU A 237 15.43 -5.50 0.54
CA GLU A 237 16.24 -6.53 -0.11
C GLU A 237 15.85 -6.71 -1.60
N LEU A 238 14.71 -6.17 -2.04
CA LEU A 238 14.23 -6.27 -3.43
C LEU A 238 15.17 -5.60 -4.45
N PHE A 239 15.85 -4.53 -4.06
CA PHE A 239 16.75 -3.78 -4.95
C PHE A 239 18.22 -3.95 -4.61
N THR A 240 18.55 -4.74 -3.57
CA THR A 240 19.90 -5.24 -3.36
C THR A 240 20.12 -6.42 -4.29
N ALA A 241 20.20 -6.16 -5.60
CA ALA A 241 20.72 -7.13 -6.52
C ALA A 241 22.16 -7.44 -6.12
N GLY A 242 22.39 -8.58 -5.47
CA GLY A 242 23.68 -9.24 -5.54
C GLY A 242 24.00 -9.51 -7.01
N PRO A 243 25.28 -9.52 -7.41
CA PRO A 243 25.64 -9.93 -8.77
C PRO A 243 25.03 -11.31 -9.02
N ALA A 244 24.30 -11.45 -10.13
CA ALA A 244 23.83 -12.76 -10.57
C ALA A 244 25.04 -13.68 -10.70
N SER A 245 25.07 -14.76 -9.90
CA SER A 245 26.05 -15.84 -9.99
C SER A 245 25.88 -16.62 -11.29
#